data_AF-D7W9D0-F1
#
_entry.id   AF-D7W9D0-F1
#
_cell.length_a   1.000
_cell.length_b   1.000
_cell.length_c   1.000
_cell.angle_alpha   90.00
_cell.angle_beta   90.00
_cell.angle_gamma   90.00
#
_symmetry.space_group_name_H-M   'P 1'
#
loop_
_entity.id
_entity.type
_entity.pdbx_description
1 polymer ?
#
loop_
_entity_poly.entity_id
_entity_poly.type
_entity_poly.pdbx_seq_one_letter_code
_entity_poly.pdbx_strand_id
1 'polypeptide(L)'
;MMHMTSRRVLAAILAVIPLLLAGCSESGDAASERVTVEVPTTVTVTADPTDLPSSFIHYVALGDSYAAMGSASGPFVGPAFCARSEDNYPHELAKLYSGINAKRGFTDATCQGSTTEHILSDRDITGADIPAPVLDAEVKDTATGSATVTVSPSTSTATSTSTTATSSPTTTEDAGASTITAQIEALEPDTDLITLSIGGNDIHFGPWSRCITGMVEDRGEADCDEGLYDDTARALVDLPKRLDAIYARINEKAPNATIITTGYMPLLSMEDDCERTTDLPSGTLNWAAGLTVTMNAMVRDAAVRNGALFVMPPNADFHSVCAPASERWTDLTGEETDSFAVHPTPTGQQQMAEAIADVLAKL
;
A
#
# COMPACT_ATOMS: atom_id res chain seq x y z
N MET A 1 -6.17 47.44 61.16
CA MET A 1 -6.87 47.82 59.92
C MET A 1 -7.18 46.54 59.14
N MET A 2 -8.45 46.41 58.76
CA MET A 2 -9.17 45.37 57.98
C MET A 2 -8.32 44.35 57.20
N HIS A 3 -8.44 43.03 57.42
CA HIS A 3 -9.48 42.10 56.91
C HIS A 3 -9.68 42.15 55.38
N MET A 4 -9.24 41.12 54.65
CA MET A 4 -10.12 40.07 54.12
C MET A 4 -9.34 39.03 53.31
N THR A 5 -9.47 37.78 53.75
CA THR A 5 -9.23 36.54 53.02
C THR A 5 -10.32 36.36 51.96
N SER A 6 -9.97 35.85 50.77
CA SER A 6 -10.95 35.25 49.86
C SER A 6 -10.39 34.00 49.23
N ARG A 7 -10.76 32.85 49.82
CA ARG A 7 -10.73 31.54 49.18
C ARG A 7 -11.63 31.58 47.95
N ARG A 8 -11.16 31.13 46.79
CA ARG A 8 -12.05 30.76 45.68
C ARG A 8 -12.27 29.25 45.72
N VAL A 9 -13.54 28.91 45.85
CA VAL A 9 -14.12 27.59 46.05
C VAL A 9 -14.21 26.88 44.70
N LEU A 10 -13.84 25.59 44.73
CA LEU A 10 -14.07 24.59 43.69
C LEU A 10 -15.58 24.49 43.40
N ALA A 11 -16.01 24.73 42.16
CA ALA A 11 -17.37 24.42 41.72
C ALA A 11 -17.29 23.27 40.70
N ALA A 12 -17.48 22.05 41.21
CA ALA A 12 -17.75 20.88 40.39
C ALA A 12 -19.18 20.99 39.84
N ILE A 13 -19.32 21.06 38.53
CA ILE A 13 -20.62 21.01 37.85
C ILE A 13 -20.99 19.53 37.73
N LEU A 14 -21.80 19.03 38.68
CA LEU A 14 -22.59 17.81 38.49
C LEU A 14 -23.77 18.16 37.57
N ALA A 15 -23.72 17.74 36.32
CA ALA A 15 -24.90 17.70 35.47
C ALA A 15 -25.70 16.42 35.79
N VAL A 16 -26.86 16.61 36.40
CA VAL A 16 -27.88 15.56 36.63
C VAL A 16 -28.57 15.30 35.30
N ILE A 17 -28.37 14.11 34.71
CA ILE A 17 -29.11 13.65 33.54
C ILE A 17 -30.44 13.05 34.02
N PRO A 18 -31.61 13.56 33.57
CA PRO A 18 -32.88 12.92 33.88
C PRO A 18 -33.06 11.66 33.03
N LEU A 19 -33.22 10.52 33.70
CA LEU A 19 -33.59 9.24 33.11
C LEU A 19 -35.07 9.32 32.66
N LEU A 20 -35.32 9.56 31.38
CA LEU A 20 -36.65 9.47 30.77
C LEU A 20 -36.90 8.03 30.34
N LEU A 21 -37.69 7.31 31.13
CA LEU A 21 -38.33 6.05 30.74
C LEU A 21 -39.61 6.37 29.94
N ALA A 22 -39.53 6.25 28.62
CA ALA A 22 -40.66 6.03 27.72
C ALA A 22 -40.20 4.88 26.79
N GLY A 23 -40.80 3.70 26.81
CA GLY A 23 -42.22 3.45 26.54
C GLY A 23 -42.32 3.02 25.08
N CYS A 24 -42.20 1.71 24.82
CA CYS A 24 -42.27 1.15 23.48
C CYS A 24 -43.66 1.44 22.85
N SER A 25 -43.66 1.97 21.64
CA SER A 25 -44.79 1.87 20.70
C SER A 25 -44.22 1.80 19.29
N GLU A 26 -44.37 0.65 18.65
CA GLU A 26 -44.13 0.46 17.21
C GLU A 26 -45.08 1.34 16.39
N SER A 27 -44.53 1.97 15.35
CA SER A 27 -45.06 2.17 13.98
C SER A 27 -44.69 3.55 13.42
N GLY A 28 -43.83 3.55 12.39
CA GLY A 28 -43.50 4.74 11.61
C GLY A 28 -42.08 4.69 11.06
N ASP A 29 -41.95 4.70 9.73
CA ASP A 29 -40.71 4.67 8.96
C ASP A 29 -39.61 5.55 9.55
N ALA A 30 -38.62 4.91 10.18
CA ALA A 30 -37.37 5.57 10.54
C ALA A 30 -36.51 5.63 9.28
N ALA A 31 -36.56 6.77 8.59
CA ALA A 31 -35.49 7.15 7.68
C ALA A 31 -34.18 7.13 8.49
N SER A 32 -33.31 6.16 8.20
CA SER A 32 -31.98 6.08 8.78
C SER A 32 -31.27 7.41 8.48
N GLU A 33 -31.06 8.22 9.50
CA GLU A 33 -30.28 9.45 9.42
C GLU A 33 -28.87 9.03 9.00
N ARG A 34 -28.53 9.24 7.72
CA ARG A 34 -27.19 8.97 7.20
C ARG A 34 -26.23 9.87 7.97
N VAL A 35 -25.50 9.29 8.90
CA VAL A 35 -24.32 9.93 9.50
C VAL A 35 -23.29 10.03 8.38
N THR A 36 -23.18 11.21 7.78
CA THR A 36 -22.05 11.55 6.91
C THR A 36 -20.83 11.69 7.79
N VAL A 37 -19.99 10.67 7.82
CA VAL A 37 -18.63 10.81 8.33
C VAL A 37 -17.85 11.52 7.24
N GLU A 38 -17.62 12.83 7.39
CA GLU A 38 -16.62 13.53 6.59
C GLU A 38 -15.26 12.93 6.93
N VAL A 39 -14.75 12.08 6.05
CA VAL A 39 -13.37 11.60 6.16
C VAL A 39 -12.49 12.69 5.55
N PRO A 40 -11.57 13.30 6.31
CA PRO A 40 -10.72 14.34 5.76
C PRO A 40 -9.87 13.75 4.65
N THR A 41 -10.07 14.26 3.44
CA THR A 41 -9.32 13.97 2.20
C THR A 41 -8.01 14.76 2.12
N THR A 42 -7.58 15.32 3.25
CA THR A 42 -6.43 16.24 3.35
C THR A 42 -5.28 15.54 4.07
N VAL A 43 -4.05 15.80 3.60
CA VAL A 43 -2.79 15.41 4.25
C VAL A 43 -2.87 15.75 5.74
N THR A 44 -3.06 14.74 6.60
CA THR A 44 -3.06 14.94 8.04
C THR A 44 -1.65 14.68 8.53
N VAL A 45 -0.77 15.68 8.44
CA VAL A 45 0.52 15.67 9.13
C VAL A 45 0.22 15.89 10.61
N THR A 46 0.40 14.86 11.45
CA THR A 46 0.04 14.90 12.88
C THR A 46 1.22 15.18 13.82
N ALA A 47 2.45 15.29 13.30
CA ALA A 47 3.58 15.81 14.06
C ALA A 47 3.86 17.26 13.68
N ASP A 48 4.39 18.06 14.62
CA ASP A 48 4.85 19.42 14.33
C ASP A 48 6.00 19.35 13.29
N PRO A 49 5.78 19.88 12.07
CA PRO A 49 6.75 19.84 10.97
C PRO A 49 8.16 20.34 11.37
N THR A 50 8.26 21.24 12.36
CA THR A 50 9.51 21.95 12.67
C THR A 50 10.57 21.13 13.41
N ASP A 51 10.28 19.89 13.82
CA ASP A 51 11.19 19.07 14.65
C ASP A 51 11.98 18.00 13.86
N LEU A 52 11.79 17.91 12.55
CA LEU A 52 12.39 16.86 11.72
C LEU A 52 13.75 17.27 11.13
N PRO A 53 14.67 16.29 10.92
CA PRO A 53 16.00 16.59 10.42
C PRO A 53 15.98 17.02 8.95
N SER A 54 16.81 18.00 8.60
CA SER A 54 16.93 18.56 7.24
C SER A 54 17.59 17.61 6.22
N SER A 55 18.06 16.45 6.67
CA SER A 55 18.70 15.44 5.83
C SER A 55 18.63 14.07 6.49
N PHE A 56 18.51 13.03 5.69
CA PHE A 56 18.46 11.64 6.09
C PHE A 56 19.67 10.89 5.52
N ILE A 57 20.35 10.15 6.37
CA ILE A 57 21.56 9.39 6.10
C ILE A 57 21.22 8.04 5.47
N HIS A 58 20.17 7.37 5.95
CA HIS A 58 19.78 6.03 5.51
C HIS A 58 18.25 5.91 5.47
N TYR A 59 17.75 5.80 4.24
CA TYR A 59 16.34 5.63 3.96
C TYR A 59 16.01 4.15 3.71
N VAL A 60 15.06 3.59 4.47
CA VAL A 60 14.55 2.23 4.26
C VAL A 60 13.05 2.27 3.92
N ALA A 61 12.65 1.63 2.83
CA ALA A 61 11.25 1.45 2.49
C ALA A 61 10.78 0.05 2.87
N LEU A 62 9.70 -0.01 3.64
CA LEU A 62 9.01 -1.24 4.03
C LEU A 62 7.60 -1.21 3.43
N GLY A 63 7.06 -2.38 3.09
CA GLY A 63 5.66 -2.48 2.71
C GLY A 63 5.31 -3.60 1.76
N ASP A 64 4.07 -3.51 1.27
CA ASP A 64 3.47 -4.43 0.33
C ASP A 64 3.60 -3.97 -1.14
N SER A 65 2.76 -4.52 -2.01
CA SER A 65 2.75 -4.23 -3.44
C SER A 65 2.44 -2.78 -3.77
N TYR A 66 1.70 -2.04 -2.93
CA TYR A 66 1.44 -0.61 -3.19
C TYR A 66 2.71 0.24 -3.03
N ALA A 67 3.69 -0.25 -2.27
CA ALA A 67 5.02 0.35 -2.20
C ALA A 67 6.03 -0.26 -3.18
N ALA A 68 5.88 -1.54 -3.52
CA ALA A 68 6.84 -2.24 -4.38
C ALA A 68 6.63 -1.97 -5.88
N MET A 69 5.37 -1.92 -6.35
CA MET A 69 5.04 -2.02 -7.77
C MET A 69 4.79 -0.64 -8.41
N GLY A 70 5.49 -0.35 -9.49
CA GLY A 70 5.27 0.79 -10.39
C GLY A 70 4.91 0.30 -11.80
N SER A 71 5.75 0.61 -12.79
CA SER A 71 5.55 0.13 -14.16
C SER A 71 5.57 -1.41 -14.22
N ALA A 72 4.63 -2.00 -14.96
CA ALA A 72 4.54 -3.45 -15.15
C ALA A 72 5.57 -3.96 -16.18
N SER A 73 5.85 -3.18 -17.21
CA SER A 73 6.87 -3.49 -18.23
C SER A 73 8.25 -2.90 -17.93
N GLY A 74 8.38 -2.17 -16.81
CA GLY A 74 9.59 -1.47 -16.41
C GLY A 74 10.69 -2.38 -15.81
N PRO A 75 11.88 -1.82 -15.53
CA PRO A 75 12.93 -2.55 -14.84
C PRO A 75 12.56 -2.81 -13.37
N PHE A 76 12.98 -3.99 -12.87
CA PHE A 76 12.76 -4.44 -11.51
C PHE A 76 14.09 -4.63 -10.76
N VAL A 77 14.05 -4.47 -9.43
CA VAL A 77 15.21 -4.64 -8.53
C VAL A 77 14.93 -5.61 -7.40
N GLY A 78 15.99 -6.15 -6.81
CA GLY A 78 15.89 -7.08 -5.69
C GLY A 78 15.34 -8.45 -6.10
N PRO A 79 14.78 -9.22 -5.15
CA PRO A 79 14.23 -10.54 -5.44
C PRO A 79 13.05 -10.44 -6.42
N ALA A 80 13.09 -11.21 -7.50
CA ALA A 80 12.04 -11.21 -8.53
C ALA A 80 10.64 -11.41 -7.94
N PHE A 81 10.53 -12.27 -6.92
CA PHE A 81 9.29 -12.50 -6.18
C PHE A 81 8.66 -11.22 -5.61
N CYS A 82 9.46 -10.21 -5.23
CA CYS A 82 8.94 -9.01 -4.61
C CYS A 82 8.42 -7.96 -5.60
N ALA A 83 8.68 -8.12 -6.90
CA ALA A 83 8.21 -7.22 -7.96
C ALA A 83 8.44 -5.73 -7.65
N ARG A 84 9.65 -5.38 -7.22
CA ARG A 84 10.02 -4.00 -6.90
C ARG A 84 10.39 -3.27 -8.19
N SER A 85 9.55 -2.36 -8.66
CA SER A 85 9.86 -1.55 -9.85
C SER A 85 10.85 -0.44 -9.51
N GLU A 86 11.75 -0.08 -10.43
CA GLU A 86 12.69 1.05 -10.22
C GLU A 86 12.00 2.43 -10.20
N ASP A 87 10.71 2.48 -10.50
CA ASP A 87 9.84 3.67 -10.52
C ASP A 87 8.70 3.58 -9.48
N ASN A 88 8.85 2.74 -8.46
CA ASN A 88 7.97 2.77 -7.30
C ASN A 88 8.22 4.03 -6.43
N TYR A 89 7.27 4.45 -5.59
CA TYR A 89 7.40 5.68 -4.82
C TYR A 89 8.66 5.72 -3.95
N PRO A 90 9.16 4.60 -3.37
CA PRO A 90 10.43 4.61 -2.68
C PRO A 90 11.61 5.05 -3.55
N HIS A 91 11.75 4.50 -4.75
CA HIS A 91 12.82 4.87 -5.69
C HIS A 91 12.63 6.29 -6.20
N GLU A 92 11.41 6.71 -6.51
CA GLU A 92 11.11 8.07 -6.95
C GLU A 92 11.41 9.10 -5.86
N LEU A 93 11.06 8.81 -4.60
CA LEU A 93 11.40 9.68 -3.46
C LEU A 93 12.91 9.82 -3.29
N ALA A 94 13.65 8.71 -3.39
CA ALA A 94 15.11 8.72 -3.28
C ALA A 94 15.79 9.53 -4.40
N LYS A 95 15.18 9.61 -5.60
CA LYS A 95 15.63 10.47 -6.71
C LYS A 95 15.24 11.94 -6.50
N LEU A 96 14.00 12.17 -6.05
CA LEU A 96 13.38 13.49 -5.98
C LEU A 96 13.87 14.33 -4.80
N TYR A 97 13.98 13.73 -3.60
CA TYR A 97 14.24 14.47 -2.37
C TYR A 97 15.74 14.52 -2.05
N SER A 98 16.37 15.67 -2.32
CA SER A 98 17.82 15.87 -2.13
C SER A 98 18.32 15.75 -0.70
N GLY A 99 17.41 15.73 0.29
CA GLY A 99 17.75 15.51 1.70
C GLY A 99 18.14 14.06 1.99
N ILE A 100 17.83 13.09 1.12
CA ILE A 100 18.29 11.70 1.24
C ILE A 100 19.72 11.59 0.72
N ASN A 101 20.61 11.04 1.55
CA ASN A 101 22.02 10.88 1.22
C ASN A 101 22.25 9.74 0.22
N ALA A 102 22.43 10.09 -1.04
CA ALA A 102 22.73 9.16 -2.13
C ALA A 102 23.99 8.28 -1.93
N LYS A 103 24.88 8.60 -0.97
CA LYS A 103 26.12 7.85 -0.71
C LYS A 103 26.00 6.80 0.40
N ARG A 104 25.08 6.96 1.34
CA ARG A 104 24.95 6.08 2.51
C ARG A 104 23.76 5.12 2.48
N GLY A 105 22.81 5.35 1.58
CA GLY A 105 22.02 4.26 1.03
C GLY A 105 20.53 4.53 1.08
N PHE A 106 19.89 3.93 0.09
CA PHE A 106 18.47 3.69 0.05
C PHE A 106 18.32 2.17 -0.01
N THR A 107 17.53 1.60 0.91
CA THR A 107 17.20 0.18 0.92
C THR A 107 15.71 0.01 0.67
N ASP A 108 15.36 -0.58 -0.47
CA ASP A 108 14.00 -1.03 -0.73
C ASP A 108 13.82 -2.47 -0.23
N ALA A 109 13.04 -2.65 0.83
CA ALA A 109 12.67 -3.96 1.37
C ALA A 109 11.19 -4.30 1.15
N THR A 110 10.45 -3.50 0.37
CA THR A 110 9.04 -3.73 0.05
C THR A 110 8.85 -5.08 -0.66
N CYS A 111 7.67 -5.68 -0.61
CA CYS A 111 7.47 -6.96 -1.30
C CYS A 111 5.99 -7.20 -1.58
N GLN A 112 5.67 -7.60 -2.79
CA GLN A 112 4.29 -7.91 -3.16
C GLN A 112 3.66 -8.99 -2.26
N GLY A 113 2.38 -8.82 -1.95
CA GLY A 113 1.64 -9.71 -1.07
C GLY A 113 2.12 -9.73 0.40
N SER A 114 2.98 -8.80 0.82
CA SER A 114 3.35 -8.69 2.23
C SER A 114 2.16 -8.36 3.11
N THR A 115 2.03 -9.05 4.23
CA THR A 115 1.11 -8.74 5.33
C THR A 115 1.92 -8.11 6.46
N THR A 116 1.24 -7.66 7.52
CA THR A 116 1.92 -7.18 8.72
C THR A 116 2.88 -8.21 9.34
N GLU A 117 2.60 -9.50 9.18
CA GLU A 117 3.49 -10.59 9.62
C GLU A 117 4.82 -10.60 8.84
N HIS A 118 4.78 -10.38 7.53
CA HIS A 118 5.97 -10.37 6.67
C HIS A 118 6.91 -9.18 6.92
N ILE A 119 6.44 -8.14 7.61
CA ILE A 119 7.33 -7.11 8.14
C ILE A 119 8.21 -7.69 9.25
N LEU A 120 7.63 -8.50 10.13
CA LEU A 120 8.24 -8.97 11.37
C LEU A 120 8.86 -10.37 11.28
N SER A 121 8.54 -11.13 10.24
CA SER A 121 8.92 -12.54 10.11
C SER A 121 9.23 -12.92 8.66
N ASP A 122 10.14 -13.88 8.51
CA ASP A 122 10.52 -14.42 7.23
C ASP A 122 9.32 -15.07 6.55
N ARG A 123 9.27 -14.97 5.22
CA ARG A 123 8.20 -15.50 4.38
C ARG A 123 8.71 -16.66 3.55
N ASP A 124 8.09 -17.83 3.70
CA ASP A 124 8.29 -18.95 2.77
C ASP A 124 7.61 -18.65 1.43
N ILE A 125 8.36 -18.77 0.34
CA ILE A 125 7.89 -18.57 -1.04
C ILE A 125 8.02 -19.85 -1.87
N THR A 126 8.25 -20.99 -1.21
CA THR A 126 8.34 -22.30 -1.87
C THR A 126 7.03 -22.60 -2.60
N GLY A 127 7.11 -22.77 -3.91
CA GLY A 127 5.95 -23.08 -4.76
C GLY A 127 5.00 -21.90 -4.98
N ALA A 128 5.39 -20.68 -4.58
CA ALA A 128 4.67 -19.49 -5.01
C ALA A 128 4.96 -19.22 -6.49
N ASP A 129 3.94 -18.89 -7.26
CA ASP A 129 4.11 -18.37 -8.61
C ASP A 129 4.86 -17.03 -8.49
N ILE A 130 6.13 -17.01 -8.91
CA ILE A 130 6.84 -15.76 -9.13
C ILE A 130 6.07 -15.08 -10.26
N PRO A 131 5.55 -13.84 -10.07
CA PRO A 131 4.95 -13.10 -11.17
C PRO A 131 5.98 -13.13 -12.30
N ALA A 132 5.61 -13.71 -13.45
CA ALA A 132 6.47 -13.66 -14.60
C ALA A 132 6.84 -12.18 -14.78
N PRO A 133 8.13 -11.83 -14.92
CA PRO A 133 8.48 -10.53 -15.48
C PRO A 133 7.62 -10.37 -16.72
N VAL A 134 6.92 -9.25 -16.88
CA VAL A 134 6.15 -8.97 -18.10
C VAL A 134 7.17 -8.70 -19.21
N LEU A 135 7.89 -9.74 -19.63
CA LEU A 135 8.87 -9.70 -20.71
C LEU A 135 8.31 -10.26 -22.02
N ASP A 136 7.14 -10.90 -21.97
CA ASP A 136 6.45 -11.35 -23.17
C ASP A 136 4.99 -10.90 -23.10
N ALA A 137 4.75 -9.62 -23.41
CA ALA A 137 3.49 -9.28 -24.06
C ALA A 137 3.44 -10.12 -25.34
N GLU A 138 2.70 -11.24 -25.31
CA GLU A 138 2.44 -12.05 -26.49
C GLU A 138 1.89 -11.12 -27.57
N VAL A 139 2.73 -10.81 -28.56
CA VAL A 139 2.27 -10.35 -29.86
C VAL A 139 1.34 -11.45 -30.34
N LYS A 140 0.02 -11.18 -30.34
CA LYS A 140 -0.98 -12.02 -31.02
C LYS A 140 -0.65 -12.03 -32.52
N ASP A 141 0.26 -12.91 -32.91
CA ASP A 141 0.56 -13.18 -34.31
C ASP A 141 -0.51 -14.16 -34.82
N THR A 142 -1.53 -13.59 -35.45
CA THR A 142 -2.46 -14.35 -36.30
C THR A 142 -1.70 -14.90 -37.49
N ALA A 143 -1.18 -16.12 -37.41
CA ALA A 143 -0.75 -16.88 -38.58
C ALA A 143 -0.87 -18.39 -38.37
N THR A 144 -1.90 -18.96 -38.98
CA THR A 144 -2.05 -20.39 -39.28
C THR A 144 -0.79 -20.97 -39.95
N GLY A 145 -0.19 -22.00 -39.37
CA GLY A 145 0.91 -22.72 -40.02
C GLY A 145 1.48 -23.88 -39.19
N SER A 146 0.93 -25.08 -39.40
CA SER A 146 1.38 -26.36 -38.86
C SER A 146 2.85 -26.66 -39.17
N ALA A 147 3.67 -26.96 -38.16
CA ALA A 147 4.89 -27.77 -38.35
C ALA A 147 5.29 -28.50 -37.05
N THR A 148 5.14 -29.81 -37.09
CA THR A 148 5.63 -30.79 -36.10
C THR A 148 7.16 -30.89 -36.17
N VAL A 149 7.87 -30.78 -35.04
CA VAL A 149 9.30 -31.14 -34.95
C VAL A 149 9.53 -32.17 -33.87
N THR A 150 10.02 -33.31 -34.31
CA THR A 150 10.36 -34.54 -33.58
C THR A 150 11.64 -34.36 -32.76
N VAL A 151 11.63 -34.76 -31.49
CA VAL A 151 12.84 -34.81 -30.64
C VAL A 151 13.53 -36.18 -30.83
N SER A 152 14.86 -36.16 -30.99
CA SER A 152 15.72 -37.33 -30.78
C SER A 152 16.94 -36.91 -29.96
N PRO A 153 17.39 -37.70 -28.96
CA PRO A 153 18.50 -37.33 -28.10
C PRO A 153 19.82 -37.88 -28.63
N SER A 154 20.89 -37.09 -28.52
CA SER A 154 22.25 -37.63 -28.54
C SER A 154 23.11 -36.95 -27.49
N THR A 155 23.66 -37.79 -26.63
CA THR A 155 24.71 -37.54 -25.64
C THR A 155 26.04 -37.16 -26.30
N SER A 156 26.78 -36.21 -25.71
CA SER A 156 28.25 -36.26 -25.75
C SER A 156 28.90 -35.48 -24.60
N THR A 157 30.00 -36.06 -24.13
CA THR A 157 30.81 -35.74 -22.96
C THR A 157 31.77 -34.56 -23.17
N ALA A 158 32.18 -33.96 -22.05
CA ALA A 158 33.03 -32.79 -21.81
C ALA A 158 34.38 -32.68 -22.56
N THR A 159 34.91 -31.45 -22.70
CA THR A 159 36.34 -31.07 -22.48
C THR A 159 36.47 -29.55 -22.31
N SER A 160 37.26 -29.13 -21.31
CA SER A 160 37.53 -27.74 -20.89
C SER A 160 38.51 -27.00 -21.80
N THR A 161 38.39 -25.66 -21.90
CA THR A 161 39.54 -24.74 -22.06
C THR A 161 39.15 -23.32 -21.63
N SER A 162 40.04 -22.66 -20.88
CA SER A 162 39.89 -21.29 -20.36
C SER A 162 40.24 -20.25 -21.42
N THR A 163 39.46 -19.17 -21.51
CA THR A 163 39.97 -17.87 -21.96
C THR A 163 39.13 -16.77 -21.33
N THR A 164 39.84 -15.83 -20.70
CA THR A 164 39.32 -14.67 -19.98
C THR A 164 38.73 -13.65 -20.96
N ALA A 165 37.46 -13.29 -20.80
CA ALA A 165 36.88 -12.10 -21.41
C ALA A 165 35.79 -11.53 -20.51
N THR A 166 35.96 -10.24 -20.22
CA THR A 166 35.15 -9.28 -19.46
C THR A 166 33.65 -9.57 -19.44
N SER A 167 33.11 -9.92 -18.28
CA SER A 167 31.67 -9.97 -18.02
C SER A 167 31.16 -8.64 -17.46
N SER A 168 30.28 -7.99 -18.21
CA SER A 168 29.23 -7.12 -17.69
C SER A 168 28.47 -7.83 -16.57
N PRO A 169 27.85 -7.13 -15.59
CA PRO A 169 27.09 -7.80 -14.55
C PRO A 169 25.82 -8.41 -15.18
N THR A 170 25.88 -9.70 -15.44
CA THR A 170 24.70 -10.54 -15.65
C THR A 170 23.92 -10.52 -14.34
N THR A 171 22.65 -10.12 -14.43
CA THR A 171 21.62 -10.34 -13.42
C THR A 171 21.69 -11.77 -12.94
N THR A 172 22.13 -11.98 -11.70
CA THR A 172 21.95 -13.27 -11.04
C THR A 172 20.46 -13.44 -10.81
N GLU A 173 19.83 -14.27 -11.63
CA GLU A 173 18.56 -14.93 -11.33
C GLU A 173 18.69 -15.57 -9.95
N ASP A 174 17.96 -15.05 -8.96
CA ASP A 174 17.76 -15.77 -7.70
C ASP A 174 16.68 -16.84 -7.93
N ALA A 175 17.01 -17.84 -8.74
CA ALA A 175 16.19 -19.00 -9.01
C ALA A 175 16.28 -20.06 -7.88
N GLY A 176 16.48 -19.62 -6.62
CA GLY A 176 16.78 -20.52 -5.50
C GLY A 176 16.35 -20.05 -4.11
N ALA A 177 15.92 -18.80 -3.91
CA ALA A 177 15.39 -18.38 -2.61
C ALA A 177 14.02 -19.03 -2.34
N SER A 178 13.98 -19.94 -1.35
CA SER A 178 12.74 -20.46 -0.78
C SER A 178 12.13 -19.52 0.25
N THR A 179 12.82 -18.42 0.60
CA THR A 179 12.44 -17.57 1.71
C THR A 179 12.84 -16.12 1.45
N ILE A 180 11.91 -15.21 1.72
CA ILE A 180 12.17 -13.76 1.79
C ILE A 180 12.34 -13.39 3.27
N THR A 181 13.47 -12.77 3.60
CA THR A 181 13.74 -12.32 4.98
C THR A 181 12.72 -11.26 5.42
N ALA A 182 12.39 -11.27 6.72
CA ALA A 182 11.56 -10.24 7.35
C ALA A 182 12.04 -8.83 6.98
N GLN A 183 11.12 -7.97 6.53
CA GLN A 183 11.51 -6.64 6.04
C GLN A 183 12.15 -5.76 7.14
N ILE A 184 11.77 -5.97 8.40
CA ILE A 184 12.36 -5.28 9.55
C ILE A 184 13.87 -5.54 9.71
N GLU A 185 14.43 -6.57 9.10
CA GLU A 185 15.88 -6.83 9.08
C GLU A 185 16.65 -5.88 8.15
N ALA A 186 15.96 -5.12 7.30
CA ALA A 186 16.57 -4.04 6.51
C ALA A 186 16.88 -2.78 7.35
N LEU A 187 16.33 -2.67 8.56
CA LEU A 187 16.59 -1.54 9.45
C LEU A 187 17.93 -1.70 10.15
N GLU A 188 18.73 -0.64 10.10
CA GLU A 188 20.00 -0.51 10.82
C GLU A 188 19.84 0.51 11.98
N PRO A 189 20.71 0.50 13.00
CA PRO A 189 20.63 1.46 14.10
C PRO A 189 20.74 2.94 13.69
N ASP A 190 21.31 3.23 12.52
CA ASP A 190 21.40 4.58 11.93
C ASP A 190 20.41 4.83 10.79
N THR A 191 19.45 3.94 10.56
CA THR A 191 18.26 4.24 9.74
C THR A 191 17.53 5.43 10.35
N ASP A 192 17.31 6.48 9.55
CA ASP A 192 16.74 7.74 10.01
C ASP A 192 15.52 8.21 9.20
N LEU A 193 15.22 7.58 8.06
CA LEU A 193 13.95 7.71 7.35
C LEU A 193 13.38 6.33 7.03
N ILE A 194 12.10 6.13 7.33
CA ILE A 194 11.36 4.92 7.01
C ILE A 194 10.06 5.29 6.31
N THR A 195 9.75 4.65 5.18
CA THR A 195 8.39 4.65 4.64
C THR A 195 7.73 3.29 4.86
N LEU A 196 6.41 3.29 5.10
CA LEU A 196 5.64 2.09 5.37
C LEU A 196 4.27 2.10 4.67
N SER A 197 4.06 1.15 3.75
CA SER A 197 2.74 0.80 3.19
C SER A 197 2.37 -0.63 3.57
N ILE A 198 1.47 -0.84 4.53
CA ILE A 198 1.11 -2.21 4.95
C ILE A 198 -0.31 -2.29 5.52
N GLY A 199 -0.94 -3.45 5.37
CA GLY A 199 -2.26 -3.76 5.94
C GLY A 199 -3.31 -4.19 4.90
N GLY A 200 -3.13 -3.84 3.63
CA GLY A 200 -4.06 -4.21 2.55
C GLY A 200 -4.23 -5.73 2.44
N ASN A 201 -3.13 -6.47 2.42
CA ASN A 201 -3.19 -7.93 2.33
C ASN A 201 -3.80 -8.58 3.59
N ASP A 202 -3.63 -7.96 4.77
CA ASP A 202 -4.21 -8.43 6.03
C ASP A 202 -5.74 -8.37 6.03
N ILE A 203 -6.33 -7.44 5.27
CA ILE A 203 -7.80 -7.29 5.15
C ILE A 203 -8.37 -7.97 3.89
N HIS A 204 -7.60 -8.85 3.26
CA HIS A 204 -7.96 -9.56 2.04
C HIS A 204 -8.20 -8.61 0.83
N PHE A 205 -7.32 -7.62 0.64
CA PHE A 205 -7.44 -6.68 -0.48
C PHE A 205 -7.49 -7.37 -1.85
N GLY A 206 -6.54 -8.28 -2.11
CA GLY A 206 -6.45 -9.00 -3.39
C GLY A 206 -7.72 -9.80 -3.77
N PRO A 207 -8.30 -10.61 -2.87
CA PRO A 207 -9.59 -11.26 -3.14
C PRO A 207 -10.72 -10.31 -3.53
N TRP A 208 -10.93 -9.20 -2.81
CA TRP A 208 -12.04 -8.31 -3.15
C TRP A 208 -11.76 -7.48 -4.39
N SER A 209 -10.52 -7.05 -4.62
CA SER A 209 -10.16 -6.34 -5.84
C SER A 209 -10.37 -7.23 -7.07
N ARG A 210 -10.05 -8.54 -6.99
CA ARG A 210 -10.34 -9.51 -8.06
C ARG A 210 -11.85 -9.68 -8.30
N CYS A 211 -12.65 -9.75 -7.25
CA CYS A 211 -14.11 -9.74 -7.37
C CYS A 211 -14.60 -8.52 -8.16
N ILE A 212 -14.17 -7.31 -7.79
CA ILE A 212 -14.52 -6.07 -8.50
C ILE A 212 -14.05 -6.10 -9.96
N THR A 213 -12.77 -6.41 -10.20
CA THR A 213 -12.23 -6.44 -11.56
C THR A 213 -12.94 -7.49 -12.43
N GLY A 214 -13.31 -8.64 -11.87
CA GLY A 214 -14.08 -9.66 -12.58
C GLY A 214 -15.46 -9.17 -13.01
N MET A 215 -16.13 -8.34 -12.19
CA MET A 215 -17.39 -7.71 -12.56
C MET A 215 -17.21 -6.60 -13.61
N VAL A 216 -16.16 -5.78 -13.50
CA VAL A 216 -15.88 -4.71 -14.48
C VAL A 216 -15.46 -5.26 -15.85
N GLU A 217 -14.79 -6.40 -15.89
CA GLU A 217 -14.32 -7.04 -17.13
C GLU A 217 -15.31 -8.05 -17.73
N ASP A 218 -16.58 -8.04 -17.32
CA ASP A 218 -17.61 -9.01 -17.75
C ASP A 218 -17.23 -10.49 -17.53
N ARG A 219 -16.26 -10.77 -16.65
CA ARG A 219 -15.88 -12.13 -16.23
C ARG A 219 -16.85 -12.70 -15.20
N GLY A 220 -17.72 -11.85 -14.63
CA GLY A 220 -18.79 -12.19 -13.69
C GLY A 220 -18.35 -12.24 -12.24
N GLU A 221 -19.27 -12.64 -11.36
CA GLU A 221 -19.08 -12.68 -9.90
C GLU A 221 -18.33 -13.93 -9.41
N ALA A 222 -17.75 -14.73 -10.30
CA ALA A 222 -17.06 -15.98 -9.92
C ALA A 222 -15.87 -15.73 -8.98
N ASP A 223 -15.26 -14.55 -9.05
CA ASP A 223 -14.18 -14.10 -8.18
C ASP A 223 -14.70 -13.52 -6.83
N CYS A 224 -16.02 -13.39 -6.67
CA CYS A 224 -16.68 -12.89 -5.46
C CYS A 224 -17.08 -14.04 -4.53
N ASP A 225 -16.29 -14.26 -3.49
CA ASP A 225 -16.61 -15.23 -2.44
C ASP A 225 -17.75 -14.71 -1.54
N GLU A 226 -18.77 -15.55 -1.28
CA GLU A 226 -19.91 -15.23 -0.41
C GLU A 226 -19.49 -14.87 1.03
N GLY A 227 -18.30 -15.31 1.49
CA GLY A 227 -17.77 -15.00 2.83
C GLY A 227 -16.84 -13.77 2.91
N LEU A 228 -16.46 -13.20 1.77
CA LEU A 228 -15.39 -12.20 1.69
C LEU A 228 -15.65 -10.95 2.54
N TYR A 229 -16.88 -10.44 2.50
CA TYR A 229 -17.28 -9.25 3.24
C TYR A 229 -17.14 -9.44 4.76
N ASP A 230 -17.56 -10.60 5.27
CA ASP A 230 -17.49 -10.93 6.70
C ASP A 230 -16.06 -11.21 7.15
N ASP A 231 -15.26 -11.87 6.30
CA ASP A 231 -13.84 -12.12 6.54
C ASP A 231 -13.06 -10.80 6.62
N THR A 232 -13.26 -9.89 5.66
CA THR A 232 -12.66 -8.55 5.67
C THR A 232 -13.10 -7.76 6.90
N ALA A 233 -14.39 -7.79 7.27
CA ALA A 233 -14.88 -7.11 8.48
C ALA A 233 -14.19 -7.63 9.75
N ARG A 234 -13.97 -8.94 9.86
CA ARG A 234 -13.24 -9.55 10.98
C ARG A 234 -11.76 -9.18 10.96
N ALA A 235 -11.12 -9.18 9.80
CA ALA A 235 -9.72 -8.80 9.65
C ALA A 235 -9.44 -7.34 10.04
N LEU A 236 -10.36 -6.43 9.72
CA LEU A 236 -10.28 -5.02 10.12
C LEU A 236 -10.21 -4.82 11.64
N VAL A 237 -10.81 -5.72 12.44
CA VAL A 237 -10.75 -5.64 13.91
C VAL A 237 -9.32 -5.86 14.43
N ASP A 238 -8.56 -6.73 13.79
CA ASP A 238 -7.21 -7.11 14.22
C ASP A 238 -6.12 -6.19 13.65
N LEU A 239 -6.38 -5.51 12.53
CA LEU A 239 -5.40 -4.69 11.82
C LEU A 239 -4.73 -3.63 12.73
N PRO A 240 -5.46 -2.82 13.53
CA PRO A 240 -4.83 -1.80 14.37
C PRO A 240 -3.76 -2.36 15.31
N LYS A 241 -4.04 -3.49 15.97
CA LYS A 241 -3.10 -4.13 16.90
C LYS A 241 -1.86 -4.66 16.18
N ARG A 242 -2.01 -5.17 14.97
CA ARG A 242 -0.89 -5.66 14.14
C ARG A 242 0.01 -4.50 13.72
N LEU A 243 -0.58 -3.38 13.31
CA LEU A 243 0.16 -2.15 12.98
C LEU A 243 0.94 -1.62 14.19
N ASP A 244 0.32 -1.60 15.39
CA ASP A 244 1.01 -1.18 16.62
C ASP A 244 2.26 -2.02 16.92
N ALA A 245 2.19 -3.33 16.69
CA ALA A 245 3.32 -4.22 16.89
C ALA A 245 4.48 -3.90 15.93
N ILE A 246 4.17 -3.51 14.68
CA ILE A 246 5.19 -3.09 13.71
C ILE A 246 5.86 -1.80 14.18
N TYR A 247 5.11 -0.77 14.53
CA TYR A 247 5.70 0.50 14.99
C TYR A 247 6.54 0.32 16.26
N ALA A 248 6.07 -0.50 17.21
CA ALA A 248 6.86 -0.82 18.40
C ALA A 248 8.21 -1.45 18.01
N ARG A 249 8.22 -2.40 17.07
CA ARG A 249 9.45 -3.04 16.60
C ARG A 249 10.36 -2.09 15.82
N ILE A 250 9.79 -1.20 14.99
CA ILE A 250 10.56 -0.16 14.30
C ILE A 250 11.23 0.75 15.33
N ASN A 251 10.49 1.24 16.32
CA ASN A 251 11.01 2.14 17.37
C ASN A 251 12.09 1.48 18.23
N GLU A 252 12.06 0.15 18.41
CA GLU A 252 13.14 -0.59 19.07
C GLU A 252 14.43 -0.64 18.23
N LYS A 253 14.31 -0.81 16.91
CA LYS A 253 15.44 -1.00 15.99
C LYS A 253 16.07 0.31 15.53
N ALA A 254 15.23 1.30 15.24
CA ALA A 254 15.60 2.60 14.70
C ALA A 254 14.91 3.73 15.52
N PRO A 255 15.28 3.92 16.79
CA PRO A 255 14.58 4.81 17.73
C PRO A 255 14.61 6.29 17.36
N ASN A 256 15.45 6.70 16.40
CA ASN A 256 15.56 8.08 15.93
C ASN A 256 14.98 8.27 14.52
N ALA A 257 14.39 7.22 13.93
CA ALA A 257 13.89 7.30 12.56
C ALA A 257 12.61 8.14 12.48
N THR A 258 12.54 8.95 11.43
CA THR A 258 11.27 9.53 10.98
C THR A 258 10.51 8.46 10.22
N ILE A 259 9.31 8.13 10.68
CA ILE A 259 8.46 7.11 10.05
C ILE A 259 7.34 7.81 9.30
N ILE A 260 7.21 7.51 8.00
CA ILE A 260 6.14 7.99 7.13
C ILE A 260 5.31 6.80 6.66
N THR A 261 4.09 6.71 7.18
CA THR A 261 3.13 5.71 6.76
C THR A 261 2.31 6.25 5.60
N THR A 262 2.24 5.52 4.50
CA THR A 262 1.46 5.90 3.34
C THR A 262 0.03 5.37 3.45
N GLY A 263 -0.93 6.13 2.93
CA GLY A 263 -2.26 5.62 2.63
C GLY A 263 -2.29 4.82 1.33
N TYR A 264 -3.30 3.97 1.19
CA TYR A 264 -3.63 3.30 -0.06
C TYR A 264 -4.46 4.23 -0.94
N MET A 265 -3.92 4.64 -2.09
CA MET A 265 -4.67 5.40 -3.08
C MET A 265 -5.90 4.60 -3.53
N PRO A 266 -7.07 5.23 -3.70
CA PRO A 266 -8.33 4.53 -3.96
C PRO A 266 -8.35 3.96 -5.38
N LEU A 267 -8.71 2.68 -5.51
CA LEU A 267 -9.05 2.05 -6.79
C LEU A 267 -10.43 2.52 -7.27
N LEU A 268 -11.36 2.60 -6.32
CA LEU A 268 -12.71 3.11 -6.47
C LEU A 268 -12.94 4.23 -5.46
N SER A 269 -13.75 5.21 -5.85
CA SER A 269 -14.15 6.38 -5.08
C SER A 269 -15.67 6.46 -4.95
N MET A 270 -16.18 7.14 -3.91
CA MET A 270 -17.61 7.48 -3.79
C MET A 270 -18.07 8.42 -4.92
N GLU A 271 -17.13 9.13 -5.55
CA GLU A 271 -17.38 10.09 -6.63
C GLU A 271 -17.38 9.43 -8.03
N ASP A 272 -17.09 8.12 -8.12
CA ASP A 272 -16.95 7.43 -9.41
C ASP A 272 -18.31 7.23 -10.11
N ASP A 273 -18.49 7.92 -11.23
CA ASP A 273 -19.61 7.77 -12.15
C ASP A 273 -19.10 7.79 -13.60
N CYS A 274 -18.78 6.62 -14.16
CA CYS A 274 -18.27 6.46 -15.52
C CYS A 274 -18.64 5.11 -16.13
N GLU A 275 -18.35 4.92 -17.43
CA GLU A 275 -18.66 3.69 -18.16
C GLU A 275 -18.10 2.44 -17.45
N ARG A 276 -16.88 2.50 -16.90
CA ARG A 276 -16.26 1.36 -16.18
C ARG A 276 -16.96 0.97 -14.88
N THR A 277 -17.73 1.88 -14.27
CA THR A 277 -18.44 1.62 -13.01
C THR A 277 -19.95 1.48 -13.21
N THR A 278 -20.45 1.68 -14.44
CA THR A 278 -21.89 1.70 -14.74
C THR A 278 -22.56 0.35 -14.46
N ASP A 279 -21.86 -0.75 -14.70
CA ASP A 279 -22.37 -2.11 -14.50
C ASP A 279 -22.08 -2.67 -13.10
N LEU A 280 -21.33 -1.95 -12.26
CA LEU A 280 -21.12 -2.35 -10.87
C LEU A 280 -22.37 -2.08 -10.03
N PRO A 281 -22.85 -3.05 -9.23
CA PRO A 281 -23.92 -2.77 -8.28
C PRO A 281 -23.51 -1.65 -7.32
N SER A 282 -24.36 -0.64 -7.17
CA SER A 282 -24.07 0.52 -6.31
C SER A 282 -23.70 0.14 -4.87
N GLY A 283 -24.26 -0.95 -4.32
CA GLY A 283 -23.89 -1.47 -3.00
C GLY A 283 -22.43 -1.96 -2.95
N THR A 284 -21.99 -2.62 -4.01
CA THR A 284 -20.63 -3.15 -4.17
C THR A 284 -19.62 -2.01 -4.32
N LEU A 285 -19.89 -1.02 -5.18
CA LEU A 285 -19.04 0.16 -5.35
C LEU A 285 -18.90 0.92 -4.03
N ASN A 286 -20.03 1.20 -3.36
CA ASN A 286 -20.03 1.92 -2.09
C ASN A 286 -19.28 1.15 -1.00
N TRP A 287 -19.41 -0.17 -0.97
CA TRP A 287 -18.65 -0.99 -0.03
C TRP A 287 -17.14 -0.95 -0.32
N ALA A 288 -16.73 -1.14 -1.57
CA ALA A 288 -15.32 -1.20 -1.96
C ALA A 288 -14.59 0.13 -1.70
N ALA A 289 -15.17 1.24 -2.14
CA ALA A 289 -14.60 2.55 -1.90
C ALA A 289 -14.68 2.94 -0.41
N GLY A 290 -15.75 2.57 0.30
CA GLY A 290 -15.86 2.73 1.76
C GLY A 290 -14.83 1.90 2.55
N LEU A 291 -14.43 0.74 2.05
CA LEU A 291 -13.41 -0.12 2.64
C LEU A 291 -12.03 0.55 2.61
N THR A 292 -11.63 1.11 1.46
CA THR A 292 -10.36 1.84 1.36
C THR A 292 -10.33 3.05 2.29
N VAL A 293 -11.44 3.79 2.37
CA VAL A 293 -11.60 4.90 3.32
C VAL A 293 -11.43 4.44 4.77
N THR A 294 -12.09 3.33 5.15
CA THR A 294 -12.00 2.75 6.49
C THR A 294 -10.59 2.29 6.83
N MET A 295 -9.94 1.58 5.90
CA MET A 295 -8.57 1.09 6.07
C MET A 295 -7.59 2.25 6.24
N ASN A 296 -7.68 3.28 5.39
CA ASN A 296 -6.81 4.45 5.49
C ASN A 296 -6.98 5.20 6.81
N ALA A 297 -8.21 5.28 7.34
CA ALA A 297 -8.43 5.83 8.68
C ALA A 297 -7.73 4.99 9.77
N MET A 298 -7.82 3.67 9.71
CA MET A 298 -7.14 2.78 10.67
C MET A 298 -5.62 2.86 10.58
N VAL A 299 -5.07 2.90 9.37
CA VAL A 299 -3.62 3.03 9.10
C VAL A 299 -3.11 4.38 9.60
N ARG A 300 -3.81 5.48 9.29
CA ARG A 300 -3.52 6.81 9.82
C ARG A 300 -3.54 6.80 11.34
N ASP A 301 -4.64 6.37 11.96
CA ASP A 301 -4.79 6.41 13.41
C ASP A 301 -3.72 5.55 14.11
N ALA A 302 -3.20 4.51 13.44
CA ALA A 302 -2.07 3.70 13.92
C ALA A 302 -0.73 4.42 13.80
N ALA A 303 -0.47 5.07 12.67
CA ALA A 303 0.73 5.88 12.50
C ALA A 303 0.81 6.97 13.58
N VAL A 304 -0.27 7.77 13.70
CA VAL A 304 -0.36 8.92 14.60
C VAL A 304 -0.11 8.51 16.05
N ARG A 305 -0.80 7.47 16.54
CA ARG A 305 -0.69 7.06 17.95
C ARG A 305 0.68 6.47 18.31
N ASN A 306 1.47 6.06 17.32
CA ASN A 306 2.83 5.56 17.49
C ASN A 306 3.91 6.61 17.12
N GLY A 307 3.52 7.85 16.87
CA GLY A 307 4.44 8.95 16.56
C GLY A 307 4.96 8.97 15.12
N ALA A 308 4.36 8.18 14.23
CA ALA A 308 4.64 8.22 12.80
C ALA A 308 3.75 9.27 12.10
N LEU A 309 4.22 9.74 10.95
CA LEU A 309 3.45 10.59 10.04
C LEU A 309 2.55 9.73 9.15
N PHE A 310 1.42 10.30 8.71
CA PHE A 310 0.58 9.71 7.68
C PHE A 310 0.56 10.60 6.44
N VAL A 311 0.79 10.01 5.27
CA VAL A 311 0.81 10.71 3.99
C VAL A 311 -0.13 10.04 2.99
N MET A 312 -0.97 10.86 2.38
CA MET A 312 -1.77 10.54 1.19
C MET A 312 -1.70 11.76 0.27
N PRO A 313 -1.44 11.61 -1.03
CA PRO A 313 -1.53 12.74 -1.95
C PRO A 313 -2.93 13.38 -1.89
N PRO A 314 -3.03 14.73 -1.90
CA PRO A 314 -4.32 15.39 -1.86
C PRO A 314 -5.16 15.03 -3.09
N ASN A 315 -6.48 15.02 -2.95
CA ASN A 315 -7.42 14.77 -4.05
C ASN A 315 -7.33 13.36 -4.67
N ALA A 316 -6.74 12.37 -3.97
CA ALA A 316 -6.61 11.00 -4.49
C ALA A 316 -7.94 10.37 -4.95
N ASP A 317 -9.06 10.77 -4.36
CA ASP A 317 -10.40 10.30 -4.71
C ASP A 317 -10.88 10.73 -6.11
N PHE A 318 -10.19 11.67 -6.76
CA PHE A 318 -10.46 12.10 -8.15
C PHE A 318 -9.51 11.44 -9.17
N HIS A 319 -8.59 10.60 -8.71
CA HIS A 319 -7.59 9.91 -9.52
C HIS A 319 -7.78 8.38 -9.51
N SER A 320 -8.98 7.92 -9.14
CA SER A 320 -9.45 6.54 -9.19
C SER A 320 -9.71 6.07 -10.62
N VAL A 321 -10.34 4.89 -10.77
CA VAL A 321 -10.64 4.27 -12.06
C VAL A 321 -11.33 5.20 -13.05
N CYS A 322 -12.22 6.12 -12.65
CA CYS A 322 -12.93 6.98 -13.59
C CYS A 322 -12.09 8.13 -14.16
N ALA A 323 -10.89 8.39 -13.64
CA ALA A 323 -9.97 9.36 -14.21
C ALA A 323 -9.48 8.94 -15.62
N PRO A 324 -9.17 9.90 -16.51
CA PRO A 324 -8.42 9.61 -17.74
C PRO A 324 -7.12 8.87 -17.43
N ALA A 325 -6.68 7.97 -18.30
CA ALA A 325 -5.49 7.13 -18.05
C ALA A 325 -4.24 7.95 -17.67
N SER A 326 -4.05 9.13 -18.28
CA SER A 326 -2.93 10.03 -17.98
C SER A 326 -2.97 10.67 -16.59
N GLU A 327 -4.15 10.73 -15.96
CA GLU A 327 -4.37 11.33 -14.64
C GLU A 327 -4.69 10.27 -13.57
N ARG A 328 -4.86 9.01 -13.96
CA ARG A 328 -5.21 7.90 -13.08
C ARG A 328 -4.03 7.51 -12.20
N TRP A 329 -4.26 7.40 -10.90
CA TRP A 329 -3.25 6.99 -9.93
C TRP A 329 -3.32 5.53 -9.55
N THR A 330 -4.45 4.87 -9.78
CA THR A 330 -4.64 3.42 -9.60
C THR A 330 -5.45 2.86 -10.77
N ASP A 331 -5.06 1.71 -11.31
CA ASP A 331 -5.73 1.13 -12.47
C ASP A 331 -6.29 -0.26 -12.17
N LEU A 332 -7.48 -0.60 -12.66
CA LEU A 332 -8.08 -1.92 -12.51
C LEU A 332 -7.33 -3.00 -13.30
N THR A 333 -6.91 -2.69 -14.52
CA THR A 333 -6.28 -3.64 -15.44
C THR A 333 -4.80 -3.32 -15.66
N GLY A 334 -4.46 -2.03 -15.64
CA GLY A 334 -3.12 -1.52 -15.90
C GLY A 334 -2.74 -1.48 -17.38
N GLU A 335 -3.62 -1.91 -18.30
CA GLU A 335 -3.33 -1.94 -19.73
C GLU A 335 -3.14 -0.53 -20.33
N GLU A 336 -3.88 0.47 -19.85
CA GLU A 336 -3.81 1.85 -20.34
C GLU A 336 -2.65 2.64 -19.70
N THR A 337 -2.14 2.19 -18.55
CA THR A 337 -1.23 2.95 -17.68
C THR A 337 0.11 2.26 -17.46
N ASP A 338 0.33 1.09 -18.07
CA ASP A 338 1.49 0.22 -17.84
C ASP A 338 1.73 -0.05 -16.35
N SER A 339 0.67 -0.33 -15.61
CA SER A 339 0.77 -0.67 -14.18
C SER A 339 0.39 -2.11 -13.92
N PHE A 340 0.70 -2.59 -12.72
CA PHE A 340 0.08 -3.83 -12.26
C PHE A 340 -1.43 -3.60 -12.10
N ALA A 341 -2.23 -4.58 -12.49
CA ALA A 341 -3.68 -4.56 -12.27
C ALA A 341 -3.98 -4.33 -10.78
N VAL A 342 -4.96 -3.48 -10.48
CA VAL A 342 -5.42 -3.05 -9.14
C VAL A 342 -4.39 -2.32 -8.27
N HIS A 343 -3.31 -1.82 -8.85
CA HIS A 343 -2.21 -1.14 -8.15
C HIS A 343 -2.03 0.31 -8.62
N PRO A 344 -1.22 1.10 -7.89
CA PRO A 344 -0.86 2.42 -8.36
C PRO A 344 -0.18 2.40 -9.72
N THR A 345 -0.49 3.40 -10.53
CA THR A 345 0.16 3.65 -11.81
C THR A 345 1.54 4.28 -11.59
N PRO A 346 2.42 4.34 -12.61
CA PRO A 346 3.67 5.12 -12.51
C PRO A 346 3.40 6.58 -12.11
N THR A 347 2.33 7.19 -12.64
CA THR A 347 1.87 8.53 -12.23
C THR A 347 1.49 8.55 -10.75
N GLY A 348 0.72 7.56 -10.27
CA GLY A 348 0.35 7.46 -8.86
C GLY A 348 1.55 7.29 -7.93
N GLN A 349 2.52 6.45 -8.31
CA GLN A 349 3.78 6.27 -7.56
C GLN A 349 4.56 7.59 -7.48
N GLN A 350 4.66 8.32 -8.59
CA GLN A 350 5.28 9.64 -8.59
C GLN A 350 4.55 10.62 -7.67
N GLN A 351 3.21 10.64 -7.68
CA GLN A 351 2.42 11.54 -6.83
C GLN A 351 2.55 11.20 -5.33
N MET A 352 2.67 9.92 -4.97
CA MET A 352 3.01 9.52 -3.60
C MET A 352 4.40 10.01 -3.20
N ALA A 353 5.40 9.84 -4.07
CA ALA A 353 6.76 10.34 -3.81
C ALA A 353 6.79 11.86 -3.64
N GLU A 354 6.08 12.60 -4.49
CA GLU A 354 5.95 14.06 -4.40
C GLU A 354 5.25 14.48 -3.10
N ALA A 355 4.16 13.82 -2.71
CA ALA A 355 3.47 14.10 -1.45
C ALA A 355 4.36 13.87 -0.22
N ILE A 356 5.17 12.80 -0.24
CA ILE A 356 6.15 12.54 0.83
C ILE A 356 7.24 13.61 0.83
N ALA A 357 7.81 13.94 -0.33
CA ALA A 357 8.84 14.96 -0.46
C ALA A 357 8.33 16.34 0.00
N ASP A 358 7.08 16.68 -0.29
CA ASP A 358 6.41 17.88 0.17
C ASP A 358 6.31 17.94 1.69
N VAL A 359 5.96 16.81 2.32
CA VAL A 359 5.94 16.70 3.77
C VAL A 359 7.34 16.83 4.34
N LEU A 360 8.35 16.27 3.67
CA LEU A 360 9.75 16.40 4.08
C LEU A 360 10.33 17.81 3.88
N ALA A 361 9.85 18.57 2.90
CA ALA A 361 10.33 19.91 2.57
C ALA A 361 9.65 21.04 3.35
N LYS A 362 8.45 20.79 3.92
CA LYS A 362 7.70 21.75 4.76
C LYS A 362 8.24 21.81 6.21
N LEU A 363 9.37 21.16 6.47
CA LEU A 363 10.03 20.97 7.76
C LEU A 363 11.15 22.01 7.96
#